data_AF-A0A2N1Q650-F1
#
_entry.id   AF-A0A2N1Q650-F1
#
_cell.length_a   1.000
_cell.length_b   1.000
_cell.length_c   1.000
_cell.angle_alpha   90.00
_cell.angle_beta   90.00
_cell.angle_gamma   90.00
#
_symmetry.space_group_name_H-M   'P 1'
#
loop_
_entity.id
_entity.type
_entity.pdbx_description
1 polymer ?
#
loop_
_entity_poly.entity_id
_entity_poly.type
_entity_poly.pdbx_seq_one_letter_code
_entity_poly.pdbx_strand_id
1 'polypeptide(L)'
;IYAADATVEQNVVFDAMAGVMYGDSAKNPTVMIESTTSGLVTYDAVAGTFTINTSVVGVYVLTYTVTDIFGNETVYNRNLTVTEPVVV
;
A
#
# COMPACT_ATOMS: atom_id res chain seq x y z
N ILE A 1 -9.66 -1.03 9.21
CA ILE A 1 -9.17 -0.89 7.80
C ILE A 1 -9.48 -2.17 7.05
N TYR A 2 -9.72 -2.07 5.75
CA TYR A 2 -9.85 -3.15 4.80
C TYR A 2 -9.16 -2.77 3.49
N ALA A 3 -8.45 -3.73 2.89
CA ALA A 3 -7.89 -3.62 1.55
C ALA A 3 -8.00 -4.99 0.87
N ALA A 4 -8.54 -5.04 -0.33
CA ALA A 4 -8.54 -6.27 -1.12
C ALA A 4 -7.15 -6.54 -1.71
N ASP A 5 -6.79 -7.82 -1.85
CA ASP A 5 -5.58 -8.22 -2.57
C ASP A 5 -5.56 -7.62 -3.98
N ALA A 6 -4.36 -7.35 -4.48
CA ALA A 6 -4.15 -6.61 -5.72
C ALA A 6 -3.22 -7.33 -6.68
N THR A 7 -3.40 -7.04 -7.96
CA THR A 7 -2.51 -7.48 -9.03
C THR A 7 -2.15 -6.29 -9.90
N VAL A 8 -0.88 -6.18 -10.29
CA VAL A 8 -0.38 -5.14 -11.18
C VAL A 8 0.69 -5.73 -12.11
N GLU A 9 0.75 -5.25 -13.35
CA GLU A 9 1.83 -5.66 -14.26
C GLU A 9 3.16 -4.98 -13.89
N GLN A 10 4.26 -5.63 -14.21
CA GLN A 10 5.60 -5.10 -13.99
C GLN A 10 5.75 -3.70 -14.61
N ASN A 11 6.41 -2.80 -13.88
CA ASN A 11 6.68 -1.41 -14.27
C ASN A 11 5.42 -0.53 -14.45
N VAL A 12 4.23 -1.03 -14.15
CA VAL A 12 3.01 -0.21 -14.13
C VAL A 12 2.89 0.47 -12.77
N VAL A 13 2.47 1.75 -12.78
CA VAL A 13 2.22 2.51 -11.55
C VAL A 13 1.09 1.85 -10.78
N PHE A 14 1.37 1.50 -9.52
CA PHE A 14 0.40 0.96 -8.60
C PHE A 14 0.02 2.00 -7.54
N ASP A 15 -1.26 2.38 -7.52
CA ASP A 15 -1.82 3.21 -6.45
C ASP A 15 -2.09 2.34 -5.21
N ALA A 16 -1.24 2.47 -4.21
CA ALA A 16 -1.34 1.69 -2.98
C ALA A 16 -2.59 2.01 -2.15
N MET A 17 -3.24 3.15 -2.38
CA MET A 17 -4.47 3.54 -1.69
C MET A 17 -5.73 3.17 -2.47
N ALA A 18 -5.61 2.72 -3.72
CA ALA A 18 -6.74 2.32 -4.53
C ALA A 18 -7.54 1.17 -3.86
N GLY A 19 -8.82 1.47 -3.58
CA GLY A 19 -9.77 0.53 -2.97
C GLY A 19 -9.57 0.31 -1.46
N VAL A 20 -8.67 1.04 -0.80
CA VAL A 20 -8.46 0.94 0.64
C VAL A 20 -9.56 1.68 1.39
N MET A 21 -10.22 0.99 2.32
CA MET A 21 -11.23 1.57 3.20
C MET A 21 -10.69 1.59 4.63
N TYR A 22 -10.59 2.77 5.24
CA TYR A 22 -10.03 2.89 6.58
C TYR A 22 -10.71 3.95 7.44
N GLY A 23 -10.74 3.63 8.74
CA GLY A 23 -11.09 4.53 9.82
C GLY A 23 -12.51 5.11 9.81
N ASP A 24 -12.72 5.96 10.82
CA ASP A 24 -13.85 6.88 10.94
C ASP A 24 -13.30 8.27 10.62
N SER A 25 -13.85 8.95 9.61
CA SER A 25 -13.36 10.26 9.20
C SER A 25 -13.42 11.30 10.33
N ALA A 26 -14.33 11.16 11.29
CA ALA A 26 -14.41 12.03 12.46
C ALA A 26 -13.19 11.90 13.39
N LYS A 27 -12.41 10.81 13.28
CA LYS A 27 -11.20 10.55 14.08
C LYS A 27 -9.90 10.91 13.36
N ASN A 28 -9.97 11.57 12.20
CA ASN A 28 -8.82 12.00 11.38
C ASN A 28 -7.67 10.96 11.33
N PRO A 29 -7.94 9.72 10.90
CA PRO A 29 -6.94 8.66 10.90
C PRO A 29 -5.83 8.95 9.89
N THR A 30 -4.59 8.60 10.24
CA THR A 30 -3.45 8.55 9.32
C THR A 30 -3.20 7.11 8.87
N VAL A 31 -2.56 6.95 7.71
CA VAL A 31 -2.18 5.64 7.18
C VAL A 31 -0.69 5.64 6.89
N MET A 32 0.00 4.63 7.39
CA MET A 32 1.37 4.29 7.01
C MET A 32 1.36 2.97 6.24
N ILE A 33 2.08 2.91 5.13
CA ILE A 33 2.29 1.69 4.35
C ILE A 33 3.77 1.32 4.41
N GLU A 34 4.06 0.09 4.79
CA GLU A 34 5.41 -0.46 4.81
C GLU A 34 5.45 -1.85 4.19
N SER A 35 6.66 -2.35 3.94
CA SER A 35 6.90 -3.74 3.57
C SER A 35 8.22 -4.22 4.14
N THR A 36 8.32 -5.51 4.42
CA THR A 36 9.59 -6.15 4.79
C THR A 36 10.55 -6.24 3.60
N THR A 37 10.05 -6.10 2.38
CA THR A 37 10.88 -6.04 1.18
C THR A 37 11.50 -4.65 1.06
N SER A 38 12.81 -4.57 1.25
CA SER A 38 13.57 -3.33 1.17
C SER A 38 13.37 -2.63 -0.17
N GLY A 39 13.09 -1.32 -0.14
CA GLY A 39 12.89 -0.49 -1.32
C GLY A 39 11.58 -0.73 -2.08
N LEU A 40 10.69 -1.60 -1.57
CA LEU A 40 9.39 -1.81 -2.20
C LEU A 40 8.49 -0.57 -2.03
N VAL A 41 8.50 0.05 -0.85
CA VAL A 41 7.64 1.19 -0.52
C VAL A 41 8.51 2.42 -0.25
N THR A 42 8.19 3.54 -0.88
CA THR A 42 8.76 4.85 -0.57
C THR A 42 7.64 5.83 -0.23
N TYR A 43 7.80 6.59 0.85
CA TYR A 43 6.87 7.66 1.22
C TYR A 43 7.47 9.03 0.86
N ASP A 44 6.76 9.78 0.02
CA ASP A 44 7.06 11.19 -0.23
C ASP A 44 6.26 12.03 0.77
N ALA A 45 6.95 12.59 1.77
CA ALA A 45 6.33 13.40 2.81
C ALA A 45 5.83 14.77 2.31
N VAL A 46 6.36 15.27 1.18
CA VAL A 46 5.94 16.55 0.59
C VAL A 46 4.64 16.36 -0.18
N ALA A 47 4.57 15.30 -0.98
CA ALA A 47 3.37 14.97 -1.76
C ALA A 47 2.31 14.23 -0.93
N GLY A 48 2.70 13.61 0.19
CA GLY A 48 1.81 12.76 0.99
C GLY A 48 1.44 11.44 0.28
N THR A 49 2.31 10.94 -0.59
CA THR A 49 2.03 9.79 -1.46
C THR A 49 2.99 8.63 -1.22
N PHE A 50 2.48 7.41 -1.37
CA PHE A 50 3.27 6.19 -1.34
C PHE A 50 3.54 5.71 -2.77
N THR A 51 4.80 5.42 -3.07
CA THR A 51 5.22 4.81 -4.33
C THR A 51 5.61 3.36 -4.09
N ILE A 52 5.06 2.46 -4.90
CA ILE A 52 5.37 1.03 -4.86
C ILE A 52 6.25 0.67 -6.06
N ASN A 53 7.39 0.04 -5.78
CA ASN A 53 8.30 -0.45 -6.80
C ASN A 53 7.75 -1.75 -7.42
N THR A 54 7.21 -1.65 -8.63
CA THR A 54 6.67 -2.78 -9.41
C THR A 54 7.66 -3.33 -10.44
N SER A 55 8.94 -3.01 -10.34
CA SER A 55 9.95 -3.43 -11.34
C SER A 55 10.35 -4.91 -11.25
N VAL A 56 9.98 -5.59 -10.16
CA VAL A 56 10.30 -7.01 -9.95
C VAL A 56 8.99 -7.79 -9.80
N VAL A 57 8.86 -8.84 -10.61
CA VAL A 57 7.73 -9.79 -10.57
C VAL A 57 7.81 -10.61 -9.28
N GLY A 58 6.67 -10.82 -8.64
CA GLY A 58 6.61 -11.53 -7.36
C GLY A 58 5.33 -11.25 -6.57
N VAL A 59 5.23 -11.87 -5.40
CA VAL A 59 4.17 -11.60 -4.43
C VAL A 59 4.80 -10.89 -3.24
N TYR A 60 4.22 -9.74 -2.90
CA TYR A 60 4.67 -8.88 -1.81
C TYR A 60 3.55 -8.66 -0.81
N VAL A 61 3.92 -8.40 0.43
CA VAL A 61 2.98 -7.99 1.48
C VAL A 61 3.17 -6.50 1.74
N LEU A 62 2.08 -5.76 1.63
CA LEU A 62 1.97 -4.37 2.08
C LEU A 62 1.27 -4.35 3.43
N THR A 63 1.95 -3.82 4.44
CA THR A 63 1.43 -3.67 5.80
C THR A 63 0.90 -2.26 5.96
N TYR A 64 -0.41 -2.13 6.21
CA TYR A 64 -1.08 -0.86 6.44
C TYR A 64 -1.31 -0.69 7.93
N THR A 65 -0.76 0.37 8.51
CA THR A 65 -1.01 0.78 9.89
C THR A 65 -1.88 2.03 9.86
N VAL A 66 -3.05 1.95 10.50
CA VAL A 66 -3.97 3.08 10.65
C VAL A 66 -3.97 3.54 12.08
N THR A 67 -3.64 4.81 12.30
CA THR A 67 -3.54 5.40 13.64
C THR A 67 -4.57 6.52 13.77
N ASP A 68 -5.42 6.45 14.80
CA ASP A 68 -6.36 7.54 15.09
C ASP A 68 -5.72 8.68 15.89
N ILE A 69 -6.42 9.81 16.05
CA ILE A 69 -5.92 10.96 16.82
C ILE A 69 -5.62 10.67 18.30
N PHE A 70 -6.12 9.55 18.83
CA PHE A 70 -5.87 9.13 20.21
C PHE A 70 -4.69 8.15 20.29
N GLY A 71 -4.07 7.81 19.16
CA GLY A 71 -2.94 6.89 19.07
C GLY A 71 -3.34 5.42 19.03
N ASN A 72 -4.62 5.08 18.83
CA ASN A 72 -5.02 3.69 18.66
C ASN A 72 -4.65 3.21 17.26
N GLU A 73 -4.00 2.06 17.17
CA GLU A 73 -3.53 1.49 15.90
C GLU A 73 -4.35 0.28 15.47
N THR A 74 -4.52 0.13 14.16
CA THR A 74 -5.03 -1.10 13.52
C THR A 74 -4.15 -1.45 12.34
N VAL A 75 -3.69 -2.69 12.30
CA VAL A 75 -2.80 -3.20 11.24
C VAL A 75 -3.58 -4.13 10.30
N TYR A 76 -3.33 -4.03 9.00
CA TYR A 76 -3.89 -4.90 7.98
C TYR A 76 -2.88 -5.20 6.88
N ASN A 77 -2.83 -6.46 6.44
CA ASN A 77 -1.90 -6.91 5.40
C ASN A 77 -2.65 -7.10 4.07
N ARG A 78 -2.13 -6.51 3.00
CA ARG A 78 -2.60 -6.68 1.62
C ARG A 78 -1.56 -7.47 0.82
N ASN A 79 -1.97 -8.51 0.11
CA ASN A 79 -1.09 -9.16 -0.84
C ASN A 79 -1.11 -8.39 -2.17
N LEU A 80 0.08 -8.07 -2.69
CA LEU A 80 0.29 -7.49 -4.00
C LEU A 80 1.02 -8.50 -4.89
N THR A 81 0.39 -8.92 -5.99
CA THR A 81 1.02 -9.73 -7.02
C THR A 81 1.48 -8.82 -8.16
N VAL A 82 2.78 -8.75 -8.40
CA VAL A 82 3.35 -8.15 -9.60
C VAL A 82 3.53 -9.25 -10.64
N THR A 83 2.88 -9.13 -11.79
CA THR A 83 2.95 -10.11 -12.89
C THR A 83 3.84 -9.64 -14.01
N GLU A 84 4.32 -10.58 -14.83
CA GLU A 84 4.98 -10.27 -16.10
C GLU A 84 4.07 -9.37 -16.96
N PRO A 85 4.65 -8.45 -17.75
CA PRO A 85 3.88 -7.63 -18.67
C PRO A 85 3.28 -8.49 -19.79
N VAL A 86 2.09 -8.15 -20.25
CA VAL A 86 1.52 -8.79 -21.43
C VAL A 86 2.28 -8.28 -22.66
N VAL A 87 3.07 -9.15 -23.28
CA VAL A 87 3.77 -8.82 -24.54
C VAL A 87 2.73 -8.83 -25.67
N VAL A 88 2.47 -7.65 -26.26
CA VAL A 88 1.59 -7.48 -27.43
C VAL A 88 2.42 -7.43 -28.71
#